data_AF-X0VTL9-F1
#
_entry.id   AF-X0VTL9-F1
#
_cell.length_a   1.000
_cell.length_b   1.000
_cell.length_c   1.000
_cell.angle_alpha   90.00
_cell.angle_beta   90.00
_cell.angle_gamma   90.00
#
_symmetry.space_group_name_H-M   'P 1'
#
loop_
_entity.id
_entity.type
_entity.pdbx_description
1 polymer ?
#
loop_
_entity_poly.entity_id
_entity_poly.type
_entity_poly.pdbx_seq_one_letter_code
_entity_poly.pdbx_strand_id
1 'polypeptide(L)'
;MTRAEFRVKDGSLHFHWDEVVPHDRRPLDADAAERFEEWAATYRDAQEKRDADERLLKLGHEMFDWLNGDQRWVELVCEAAQPPLIVEFAAPLHPNDSDKLFLCAPWELLAHAKDHLAADPNTLYCPVRRLGEAGEPVEAS
;
A
#
# COMPACT_ATOMS: atom_id res chain seq x y z
N MET A 1 -7.91 -9.72 -13.48
CA MET A 1 -7.05 -9.61 -12.29
C MET A 1 -5.92 -8.67 -12.65
N THR A 2 -5.76 -7.61 -11.86
CA THR A 2 -4.71 -6.61 -12.03
C THR A 2 -3.75 -6.70 -10.85
N ARG A 3 -2.43 -6.61 -11.11
CA ARG A 3 -1.41 -6.60 -10.06
C ARG A 3 -0.55 -5.35 -10.13
N ALA A 4 -0.43 -4.65 -9.01
CA ALA A 4 0.51 -3.55 -8.84
C ALA A 4 1.45 -3.86 -7.67
N GLU A 5 2.68 -3.35 -7.74
CA GLU A 5 3.70 -3.47 -6.70
C GLU A 5 4.17 -2.08 -6.29
N PHE A 6 4.16 -1.84 -4.98
CA PHE A 6 4.88 -0.77 -4.32
C PHE A 6 6.02 -1.37 -3.51
N ARG A 7 7.24 -1.02 -3.85
CA ARG A 7 8.43 -1.53 -3.18
C ARG A 7 9.27 -0.44 -2.56
N VAL A 8 9.57 -0.56 -1.28
CA VAL A 8 10.64 0.22 -0.65
C VAL A 8 11.99 -0.44 -0.93
N LYS A 9 12.94 0.35 -1.45
CA LYS A 9 14.31 -0.09 -1.70
C LYS A 9 15.24 1.11 -1.80
N ASP A 10 16.41 1.04 -1.16
CA ASP A 10 17.47 2.06 -1.26
C ASP A 10 16.96 3.50 -1.02
N GLY A 11 16.07 3.68 -0.03
CA GLY A 11 15.49 4.98 0.32
C GLY A 11 14.50 5.54 -0.71
N SER A 12 13.99 4.70 -1.62
CA SER A 12 13.00 5.07 -2.64
C SER A 12 11.78 4.15 -2.57
N LEU A 13 10.62 4.70 -2.94
CA LEU A 13 9.43 3.93 -3.26
C LEU A 13 9.39 3.71 -4.77
N HIS A 14 9.43 2.45 -5.17
CA HIS A 14 9.30 2.01 -6.54
C HIS A 14 7.86 1.55 -6.79
N PHE A 15 7.34 1.93 -7.95
CA PHE A 15 6.02 1.53 -8.41
C PHE A 15 6.16 0.76 -9.72
N HIS A 16 5.49 -0.39 -9.77
CA HIS A 16 5.39 -1.21 -10.96
C HIS A 16 3.95 -1.70 -11.11
N TRP A 17 3.42 -1.61 -12.33
CA TRP A 17 2.10 -2.12 -12.66
C TRP A 17 2.16 -2.82 -14.02
N ASP A 18 2.37 -4.14 -13.94
CA ASP A 18 2.45 -5.08 -15.05
C ASP A 18 3.19 -4.49 -16.29
N GLU A 19 2.73 -4.77 -17.51
CA GLU A 19 3.30 -4.20 -18.74
C GLU A 19 2.75 -2.80 -19.08
N VAL A 20 1.91 -2.22 -18.22
CA VAL A 20 1.12 -1.02 -18.52
C VAL A 20 1.88 0.26 -18.21
N VAL A 21 2.56 0.31 -17.05
CA VAL A 21 3.35 1.47 -16.64
C VAL A 21 4.82 1.06 -16.52
N PRO A 22 5.75 1.71 -17.26
CA PRO A 22 7.17 1.52 -17.05
C PRO A 22 7.52 1.78 -15.60
N HIS A 23 8.43 0.98 -15.04
CA HIS A 23 8.90 1.11 -13.66
C HIS A 23 9.19 2.58 -13.31
N ASP A 24 8.43 3.10 -12.35
CA ASP A 24 8.57 4.47 -11.86
C ASP A 24 9.06 4.45 -10.41
N ARG A 25 9.65 5.56 -9.96
CA ARG A 25 10.14 5.68 -8.58
C ARG A 25 10.16 7.11 -8.10
N ARG A 26 9.95 7.27 -6.79
CA ARG A 26 10.21 8.52 -6.07
C ARG A 26 11.05 8.27 -4.82
N PRO A 27 11.89 9.23 -4.39
CA PRO A 27 12.52 9.17 -3.08
C PRO A 27 11.47 9.06 -1.98
N LEU A 28 11.79 8.34 -0.90
CA LEU A 28 11.00 8.43 0.32
C LEU A 28 11.24 9.79 0.97
N ASP A 29 10.16 10.36 1.52
CA ASP A 29 10.26 11.57 2.32
C ASP A 29 11.13 11.31 3.57
N ALA A 30 11.78 12.35 4.08
CA ALA A 30 12.67 12.21 5.24
C ALA A 30 11.94 11.72 6.50
N ASP A 31 10.65 11.99 6.60
CA ASP A 31 9.74 11.60 7.68
C ASP A 31 8.95 10.32 7.39
N ALA A 32 9.20 9.62 6.28
CA ALA A 32 8.38 8.49 5.86
C ALA A 32 8.29 7.38 6.93
N ALA A 33 9.40 7.06 7.60
CA ALA A 33 9.40 6.07 8.70
C ALA A 33 8.52 6.51 9.87
N GLU A 34 8.60 7.77 10.29
CA GLU A 34 7.79 8.32 11.38
C GLU A 34 6.30 8.26 11.01
N ARG A 35 5.94 8.63 9.78
CA ARG A 35 4.57 8.54 9.28
C ARG A 35 4.04 7.10 9.29
N PHE A 36 4.83 6.13 8.84
CA PHE A 36 4.41 4.72 8.85
C PHE A 36 4.18 4.20 10.28
N GLU A 37 5.04 4.59 11.22
CA GLU A 37 4.88 4.25 12.63
C GLU A 37 3.62 4.90 13.23
N GLU A 38 3.39 6.18 12.95
CA GLU A 38 2.21 6.93 13.38
C GLU A 38 0.92 6.34 12.82
N TRP A 39 0.89 5.93 11.55
CA TRP A 39 -0.27 5.26 10.95
C TRP A 39 -0.57 3.94 11.64
N ALA A 40 0.46 3.12 11.87
CA ALA A 40 0.29 1.85 12.56
C ALA A 40 -0.19 2.04 14.02
N ALA A 41 0.28 3.08 14.71
CA ALA A 41 -0.19 3.44 16.04
C ALA A 41 -1.64 3.93 16.03
N THR A 42 -1.97 4.86 15.13
CA THR A 42 -3.31 5.43 14.96
C THR A 42 -4.33 4.34 14.66
N TYR A 43 -3.98 3.38 13.80
CA TYR A 43 -4.84 2.23 13.49
C TYR A 43 -5.16 1.40 14.72
N ARG A 44 -4.15 1.04 15.53
CA ARG A 44 -4.36 0.27 16.78
C ARG A 44 -5.23 1.05 17.76
N ASP A 45 -4.95 2.33 17.94
CA ASP A 45 -5.64 3.16 18.92
C ASP A 45 -7.10 3.43 18.53
N ALA A 46 -7.42 3.48 17.22
CA ALA A 46 -8.76 3.75 16.72
C ALA A 46 -9.76 2.62 17.03
N GLN A 47 -9.31 1.37 17.14
CA GLN A 47 -10.17 0.20 17.33
C GLN A 47 -11.03 0.26 18.61
N GLU A 48 -10.60 1.02 19.62
CA GLU A 48 -11.29 1.13 20.91
C GLU A 48 -12.13 2.41 21.05
N LYS A 49 -12.21 3.24 20.00
CA LYS A 49 -12.87 4.56 20.06
C LYS A 49 -14.29 4.52 19.49
N ARG A 50 -15.13 5.43 19.98
CA ARG A 50 -16.52 5.59 19.49
C ARG A 50 -16.59 6.16 18.08
N ASP A 51 -15.58 6.90 17.67
CA ASP A 51 -15.40 7.53 16.37
C ASP A 51 -14.42 6.72 15.48
N ALA A 52 -14.32 5.41 15.70
CA ALA A 52 -13.39 4.53 14.99
C ALA A 52 -13.51 4.67 13.46
N ASP A 53 -14.72 4.55 12.91
CA ASP A 53 -14.95 4.58 11.45
C ASP A 53 -14.45 5.90 10.82
N GLU A 54 -14.75 7.05 11.43
CA GLU A 54 -14.30 8.36 10.95
C GLU A 54 -12.78 8.49 10.99
N ARG A 55 -12.14 8.00 12.07
CA ARG A 55 -10.68 8.01 12.23
C ARG A 55 -10.00 7.11 11.20
N LEU A 56 -10.52 5.91 10.99
CA LEU A 56 -9.98 4.93 10.05
C LEU A 56 -10.13 5.41 8.61
N LEU A 57 -11.28 6.00 8.25
CA LEU A 57 -11.49 6.58 6.94
C LEU A 57 -10.53 7.75 6.68
N LYS A 58 -10.35 8.64 7.66
CA LYS A 58 -9.40 9.75 7.56
C LYS A 58 -7.96 9.24 7.38
N LEU A 59 -7.54 8.25 8.16
CA LEU A 59 -6.24 7.61 8.02
C LEU A 59 -6.06 6.99 6.63
N GLY A 60 -7.10 6.31 6.14
CA GLY A 60 -7.13 5.73 4.80
C GLY A 60 -6.90 6.73 3.68
N HIS A 61 -7.50 7.93 3.78
CA HIS A 61 -7.30 9.01 2.81
C HIS A 61 -5.88 9.57 2.87
N GLU A 62 -5.34 9.79 4.08
CA GLU A 62 -3.96 10.27 4.23
C GLU A 62 -2.95 9.30 3.61
N MET A 63 -3.12 8.01 3.87
CA MET A 63 -2.28 6.96 3.29
C MET A 63 -2.43 6.86 1.78
N PHE A 64 -3.66 7.01 1.27
CA PHE A 64 -3.92 7.04 -0.16
C PHE A 64 -3.20 8.21 -0.83
N ASP A 65 -3.36 9.42 -0.31
CA ASP A 65 -2.76 10.63 -0.86
C ASP A 65 -1.23 10.53 -0.87
N TRP A 66 -0.65 10.04 0.23
CA TRP A 66 0.79 9.80 0.30
C TRP A 66 1.23 8.78 -0.75
N LEU A 67 0.56 7.63 -0.87
CA LEU A 67 0.95 6.57 -1.78
C LEU A 67 0.76 6.98 -3.25
N ASN A 68 -0.31 7.71 -3.54
CA ASN A 68 -0.68 8.20 -4.87
C ASN A 68 0.34 9.21 -5.40
N GLY A 69 0.80 10.12 -4.54
CA GLY A 69 1.80 11.13 -4.86
C GLY A 69 1.42 12.02 -6.05
N ASP A 70 2.37 12.83 -6.51
CA ASP A 70 2.20 13.69 -7.69
C ASP A 70 2.04 12.86 -8.99
N GLN A 71 2.49 11.61 -8.97
CA GLN A 71 2.43 10.68 -10.09
C GLN A 71 1.04 10.07 -10.30
N ARG A 72 0.15 10.20 -9.31
CA ARG A 72 -1.21 9.64 -9.31
C ARG A 72 -1.24 8.11 -9.48
N TRP A 73 -0.25 7.41 -8.91
CA TRP A 73 -0.06 5.97 -9.15
C TRP A 73 -1.27 5.12 -8.76
N VAL A 74 -1.86 5.38 -7.60
CA VAL A 74 -2.99 4.58 -7.08
C VAL A 74 -4.25 4.88 -7.88
N GLU A 75 -4.53 6.15 -8.17
CA GLU A 75 -5.67 6.55 -9.02
C GLU A 75 -5.61 5.89 -10.40
N LEU A 76 -4.45 5.92 -11.06
CA LEU A 76 -4.27 5.31 -12.38
C LEU A 76 -4.56 3.81 -12.38
N VAL A 77 -4.09 3.09 -11.35
CA VAL A 77 -4.36 1.65 -11.22
C VAL A 77 -5.83 1.41 -10.95
N CYS A 78 -6.44 2.14 -10.02
CA CYS A 78 -7.86 1.98 -9.69
C CYS A 78 -8.79 2.26 -10.87
N GLU A 79 -8.50 3.30 -11.68
CA GLU A 79 -9.30 3.64 -12.87
C GLU A 79 -9.27 2.56 -13.96
N ALA A 80 -8.18 1.79 -14.04
CA ALA A 80 -7.94 0.83 -15.12
C ALA A 80 -7.97 -0.65 -14.67
N ALA A 81 -8.08 -0.92 -13.37
CA ALA A 81 -7.98 -2.26 -12.83
C ALA A 81 -9.15 -3.16 -13.28
N GLN A 82 -8.82 -4.40 -13.62
CA GLN A 82 -9.78 -5.49 -13.72
C GLN A 82 -9.79 -6.28 -12.41
N PRO A 83 -10.92 -6.36 -11.69
CA PRO A 83 -10.97 -7.03 -10.40
C PRO A 83 -10.53 -8.52 -10.48
N PRO A 84 -9.93 -9.05 -9.40
CA PRO A 84 -9.49 -8.32 -8.22
C PRO A 84 -8.25 -7.47 -8.49
N LEU A 85 -8.16 -6.33 -7.80
CA LEU A 85 -6.96 -5.51 -7.74
C LEU A 85 -6.08 -5.99 -6.58
N ILE A 86 -4.97 -6.65 -6.92
CA ILE A 86 -3.96 -7.06 -5.94
C ILE A 86 -2.86 -6.00 -5.91
N VAL A 87 -2.66 -5.40 -4.74
CA VAL A 87 -1.56 -4.44 -4.52
C VAL A 87 -0.56 -5.04 -3.54
N GLU A 88 0.66 -5.23 -4.02
CA GLU A 88 1.73 -5.80 -3.24
C GLU A 88 2.63 -4.71 -2.67
N PHE A 89 2.74 -4.71 -1.34
CA PHE A 89 3.65 -3.86 -0.59
C PHE A 89 4.89 -4.68 -0.23
N ALA A 90 6.00 -4.41 -0.90
CA ALA A 90 7.21 -5.22 -0.85
C ALA A 90 8.38 -4.48 -0.20
N ALA A 91 9.24 -5.25 0.47
CA ALA A 91 10.51 -4.78 1.01
C ALA A 91 11.63 -5.81 0.74
N PRO A 92 12.92 -5.45 0.91
CA PRO A 92 14.02 -6.40 0.76
C PRO A 92 13.90 -7.58 1.74
N LEU A 93 14.56 -8.70 1.42
CA LEU A 93 14.53 -9.91 2.26
C LEU A 93 15.07 -9.66 3.67
N HIS A 94 16.03 -8.74 3.79
CA HIS A 94 16.60 -8.28 5.05
C HIS A 94 16.26 -6.80 5.22
N PRO A 95 15.02 -6.47 5.63
CA PRO A 95 14.55 -5.10 5.73
C PRO A 95 15.24 -4.38 6.88
N ASN A 96 15.59 -3.11 6.67
CA ASN A 96 15.95 -2.21 7.77
C ASN A 96 14.69 -1.84 8.59
N ASP A 97 14.82 -1.01 9.63
CA ASP A 97 13.67 -0.68 10.48
C ASP A 97 12.61 0.17 9.75
N SER A 98 13.01 1.09 8.88
CA SER A 98 12.08 1.86 8.04
C SER A 98 11.31 0.97 7.07
N ASP A 99 12.00 0.00 6.45
CA ASP A 99 11.38 -0.98 5.54
C ASP A 99 10.33 -1.84 6.26
N LYS A 100 10.57 -2.20 7.53
CA LYS A 100 9.59 -2.92 8.36
C LYS A 100 8.38 -2.05 8.68
N LEU A 101 8.59 -0.79 9.01
CA LEU A 101 7.50 0.15 9.29
C LEU A 101 6.59 0.32 8.08
N PHE A 102 7.16 0.42 6.87
CA PHE A 102 6.40 0.42 5.63
C PHE A 102 5.50 -0.82 5.50
N LEU A 103 6.02 -2.03 5.78
CA LEU A 103 5.19 -3.24 5.75
C LEU A 103 4.13 -3.28 6.85
N CYS A 104 4.40 -2.67 8.02
CA CYS A 104 3.46 -2.61 9.14
C CYS A 104 2.33 -1.59 8.97
N ALA A 105 2.43 -0.67 8.01
CA ALA A 105 1.36 0.28 7.74
C ALA A 105 0.06 -0.45 7.33
N PRO A 106 -1.12 0.09 7.70
CA PRO A 106 -2.41 -0.58 7.54
C PRO A 106 -2.97 -0.38 6.13
N TRP A 107 -2.28 -0.91 5.11
CA TRP A 107 -2.61 -0.73 3.70
C TRP A 107 -4.02 -1.20 3.30
N GLU A 108 -4.67 -2.02 4.13
CA GLU A 108 -6.10 -2.37 4.00
C GLU A 108 -7.05 -1.19 4.14
N LEU A 109 -6.60 -0.09 4.77
CA LEU A 109 -7.42 1.10 4.99
C LEU A 109 -7.40 2.09 3.83
N LEU A 110 -6.62 1.87 2.76
CA LEU A 110 -6.55 2.84 1.65
C LEU A 110 -7.97 3.27 1.24
N ALA A 111 -8.19 4.58 1.21
CA ALA A 111 -9.50 5.16 0.95
C ALA A 111 -9.43 6.28 -0.07
N HIS A 112 -10.42 6.32 -0.95
CA HIS A 112 -10.53 7.35 -1.97
C HIS A 112 -11.99 7.81 -2.09
N ALA A 113 -12.17 9.08 -2.43
CA ALA A 113 -13.47 9.75 -2.45
C ALA A 113 -14.22 9.67 -1.10
N LYS A 114 -15.15 8.73 -0.94
CA LYS A 114 -16.05 8.66 0.23
C LYS A 114 -15.89 7.41 1.08
N ASP A 115 -15.10 6.43 0.63
CA ASP A 115 -15.04 5.12 1.29
C ASP A 115 -13.68 4.43 1.09
N HIS A 116 -13.46 3.36 1.84
CA HIS A 116 -12.30 2.48 1.68
C HIS A 116 -12.34 1.75 0.33
N LEU A 117 -11.18 1.53 -0.29
CA LEU A 117 -11.08 0.72 -1.52
C LEU A 117 -11.57 -0.72 -1.32
N ALA A 118 -11.41 -1.25 -0.10
CA ALA A 118 -11.92 -2.57 0.28
C ALA A 118 -13.46 -2.65 0.31
N ALA A 119 -14.17 -1.51 0.43
CA ALA A 119 -15.62 -1.47 0.42
C ALA A 119 -16.21 -1.42 -1.00
N ASP A 120 -15.40 -1.12 -2.03
CA ASP A 120 -15.87 -1.10 -3.41
C ASP A 120 -15.89 -2.52 -4.03
N PRO A 121 -17.08 -3.09 -4.29
CA PRO A 121 -17.19 -4.44 -4.86
C PRO A 121 -16.69 -4.55 -6.31
N ASN A 122 -16.48 -3.43 -7.00
CA ASN A 122 -15.96 -3.43 -8.37
C ASN A 122 -14.43 -3.49 -8.41
N THR A 123 -13.77 -3.03 -7.35
CA THR A 123 -12.30 -3.05 -7.24
C THR A 123 -11.81 -4.37 -6.65
N LEU A 124 -12.52 -4.92 -5.65
CA LEU A 124 -12.09 -6.09 -4.87
C LEU A 124 -10.61 -5.94 -4.42
N TYR A 125 -10.33 -4.82 -3.74
CA TYR A 125 -8.98 -4.45 -3.32
C TYR A 125 -8.38 -5.47 -2.35
N CYS A 126 -7.21 -6.00 -2.70
CA CYS A 126 -6.49 -7.05 -2.00
C CYS A 126 -5.04 -6.63 -1.71
N PRO A 127 -4.76 -5.99 -0.56
CA PRO A 127 -3.40 -5.66 -0.18
C PRO A 127 -2.64 -6.91 0.29
N VAL A 128 -1.43 -7.10 -0.20
CA VAL A 128 -0.54 -8.19 0.22
C VAL A 128 0.83 -7.62 0.61
N ARG A 129 1.50 -8.27 1.58
CA ARG A 129 2.81 -7.85 2.09
C ARG A 129 3.86 -8.88 1.71
N ARG A 130 5.02 -8.45 1.19
CA ARG A 130 6.11 -9.35 0.79
C ARG A 130 7.47 -8.92 1.32
N LEU A 131 8.26 -9.90 1.74
CA LEU A 131 9.69 -9.78 1.99
C LEU A 131 10.47 -10.53 0.90
N GLY A 132 11.50 -9.87 0.34
CA GLY A 132 12.34 -10.46 -0.71
C GLY A 132 11.65 -10.48 -2.08
N GLU A 133 12.23 -11.16 -3.06
CA GLU A 133 11.66 -11.31 -4.40
C GLU A 133 10.53 -12.34 -4.47
N ALA A 134 9.62 -12.21 -5.44
CA ALA A 134 8.65 -13.26 -5.72
C ALA A 134 9.40 -14.52 -6.19
N GLY A 135 9.25 -15.62 -5.47
CA GLY A 135 9.80 -16.92 -5.85
C GLY A 135 8.82 -17.70 -6.72
N GLU A 136 9.33 -18.66 -7.49
CA GLU A 136 8.48 -19.69 -8.09
C GLU A 136 7.99 -20.65 -7.00
N PRO A 137 6.69 -21.02 -6.99
CA PRO A 137 6.21 -22.09 -6.12
C PRO A 137 7.01 -23.37 -6.38
N VAL A 138 7.55 -23.99 -5.34
CA VAL A 138 8.13 -25.32 -5.47
C VAL A 138 6.99 -26.29 -5.72
N GLU A 139 6.95 -26.94 -6.89
CA GLU A 139 5.97 -27.99 -7.15
C GLU A 139 6.09 -29.08 -6.07
N ALA A 140 5.00 -29.38 -5.39
CA ALA A 140 4.95 -30.47 -4.44
C ALA A 140 5.18 -31.78 -5.19
N SER A 141 6.31 -32.43 -4.92
CA SER A 141 6.68 -33.76 -5.45
C SER A 141 5.86 -34.87 -4.81
#